data_AF-R5BYM3-F1
#
_entry.id   AF-R5BYM3-F1
#
_cell.length_a   1.000
_cell.length_b   1.000
_cell.length_c   1.000
_cell.angle_alpha   90.00
_cell.angle_beta   90.00
_cell.angle_gamma   90.00
#
_symmetry.space_group_name_H-M   'P 1'
#
loop_
_entity.id
_entity.type
_entity.pdbx_description
1 polymer ?
#
loop_
_entity_poly.entity_id
_entity_poly.type
_entity_poly.pdbx_seq_one_letter_code
_entity_poly.pdbx_strand_id
1 'polypeptide(L)'
;MGLHQIDLLQPAEVKITQAEYMAKQSGQDQLEKINQKIMEDGLTPTSTVFQTQKQYLRNAIDACAALSDSFEEFQSKLLEQYQISVTEHRGRYSYLHPDRQKRISECSLGTRYGKQHLEQAFLQKNPMAVLYVRSHLRLVLDLQSNIKAMQSSAYARRVKITNIRSGTWQT
;
A
#
# COMPACT_ATOMS: atom_id res chain seq x y z
N MET A 1 28.41 17.60 -7.79
CA MET A 1 27.57 17.43 -6.58
C MET A 1 26.40 18.40 -6.70
N GLY A 2 25.19 17.92 -7.00
CA GLY A 2 24.02 18.79 -7.20
C GLY A 2 23.36 19.14 -5.86
N LEU A 3 22.95 20.40 -5.68
CA LEU A 3 22.16 20.81 -4.54
C LEU A 3 20.77 20.17 -4.65
N HIS A 4 20.45 19.26 -3.73
CA HIS A 4 19.09 18.73 -3.61
C HIS A 4 18.21 19.81 -2.98
N GLN A 5 17.30 20.38 -3.76
CA GLN A 5 16.28 21.29 -3.25
C GLN A 5 15.29 20.48 -2.40
N ILE A 6 15.29 20.75 -1.10
CA ILE A 6 14.34 20.15 -0.16
C ILE A 6 13.14 21.11 -0.08
N ASP A 7 11.98 20.66 -0.54
CA ASP A 7 10.73 21.41 -0.38
C ASP A 7 10.22 21.27 1.06
N LEU A 8 10.44 22.31 1.86
CA LEU A 8 10.04 22.35 3.27
C LEU A 8 8.53 22.53 3.47
N LEU A 9 7.77 22.84 2.41
CA LEU A 9 6.33 23.02 2.49
C LEU A 9 5.58 21.69 2.39
N GLN A 10 6.23 20.64 1.86
CA GLN A 10 5.64 19.32 1.79
C GLN A 10 5.86 18.53 3.09
N PRO A 11 4.82 17.83 3.58
CA PRO A 11 4.98 16.96 4.73
C PRO A 11 5.95 15.81 4.42
N ALA A 12 6.82 15.50 5.37
CA ALA A 12 7.85 14.48 5.21
C ALA A 12 7.27 13.08 4.90
N GLU A 13 7.86 12.41 3.90
CA GLU A 13 7.52 11.03 3.54
C GLU A 13 7.70 10.05 4.68
N VAL A 14 8.82 10.17 5.39
CA VAL A 14 9.13 9.45 6.62
C VAL A 14 9.35 10.48 7.72
N LYS A 15 8.49 10.47 8.73
CA LYS A 15 8.55 11.42 9.83
C LYS A 15 9.20 10.78 11.05
N ILE A 16 10.40 11.22 11.39
CA ILE A 16 11.10 10.85 12.62
C ILE A 16 11.17 12.09 13.51
N THR A 17 10.61 12.01 14.71
CA THR A 17 10.66 13.12 15.68
C THR A 17 11.88 13.02 16.58
N GLN A 18 12.31 14.14 17.16
CA GLN A 18 13.43 14.14 18.11
C GLN A 18 13.23 13.16 19.28
N ALA A 19 12.01 13.11 19.83
CA ALA A 19 11.68 12.16 20.90
C ALA A 19 11.81 10.70 20.47
N GLU A 20 11.45 10.38 19.22
CA GLU A 20 11.61 9.02 18.68
C GLU A 20 13.08 8.66 18.46
N TYR A 21 13.87 9.62 17.94
CA TYR A 21 15.31 9.44 17.80
C TYR A 21 15.98 9.17 19.15
N MET A 22 15.65 9.97 20.18
CA MET A 22 16.20 9.81 21.52
C MET A 22 15.77 8.50 22.16
N ALA A 23 14.50 8.09 22.00
CA ALA A 23 14.02 6.80 22.46
C ALA A 23 14.73 5.61 21.79
N LYS A 24 15.11 5.76 20.50
CA LYS A 24 15.91 4.75 19.80
C LYS A 24 17.30 4.62 20.42
N GLN A 25 17.98 5.75 20.67
CA GLN A 25 19.32 5.77 21.26
C GLN A 25 19.31 5.19 22.67
N SER A 26 18.44 5.70 23.55
CA SER A 26 18.37 5.20 24.93
C SER A 26 17.95 3.73 25.02
N GLY A 27 17.05 3.28 24.15
CA GLY A 27 16.65 1.88 24.07
C GLY A 27 17.79 0.98 23.58
N GLN A 28 18.61 1.45 22.63
CA GLN A 28 19.80 0.73 22.18
C GLN A 28 20.83 0.59 23.30
N ASP A 29 21.13 1.67 24.03
CA ASP A 29 22.06 1.64 25.17
C ASP A 29 21.60 0.65 26.25
N GLN A 30 20.29 0.58 26.51
CA GLN A 30 19.71 -0.36 27.47
C GLN A 30 19.82 -1.80 26.98
N LEU A 31 19.52 -2.04 25.70
CA LEU A 31 19.62 -3.36 25.08
C LEU A 31 21.06 -3.88 25.11
N GLU A 32 22.04 -3.03 24.80
CA GLU A 32 23.46 -3.39 24.83
C GLU A 32 23.93 -3.75 26.24
N LYS A 33 23.52 -2.99 27.25
CA LYS A 33 23.81 -3.32 28.66
C LYS A 33 23.22 -4.67 29.08
N ILE A 34 22.01 -4.98 28.63
CA ILE A 34 21.37 -6.26 28.90
C ILE A 34 22.11 -7.38 28.18
N ASN A 35 22.41 -7.19 26.89
CA ASN A 35 23.13 -8.17 26.08
C ASN A 35 24.53 -8.46 26.62
N GLN A 36 25.23 -7.45 27.13
CA GLN A 36 26.52 -7.64 27.78
C GLN A 36 26.41 -8.59 28.97
N LYS A 37 25.40 -8.39 29.83
CA LYS A 37 25.16 -9.29 30.97
C LYS A 37 24.78 -10.70 30.53
N ILE A 38 23.93 -10.84 29.50
CA ILE A 38 23.57 -12.14 28.92
C ILE A 38 24.82 -12.89 28.42
N MET A 39 25.76 -12.17 27.79
CA MET A 39 27.03 -12.75 27.35
C MET A 39 27.96 -13.11 28.51
N GLU A 40 28.01 -12.29 29.57
CA GLU A 40 28.75 -12.60 30.81
C GLU A 40 28.20 -13.87 31.49
N ASP A 41 26.89 -14.09 31.43
CA ASP A 41 26.20 -15.31 31.89
C ASP A 41 26.40 -16.51 30.93
N GLY A 42 27.17 -16.36 29.84
CA GLY A 42 27.46 -17.41 28.87
C GLY A 42 26.32 -17.73 27.90
N LEU A 43 25.30 -16.87 27.83
CA LEU A 43 24.14 -17.02 26.94
C LEU A 43 24.29 -16.14 25.68
N THR A 44 23.61 -16.51 24.60
CA THR A 44 23.60 -15.72 23.36
C THR A 44 22.45 -14.72 23.36
N PRO A 45 22.70 -13.42 23.10
CA PRO A 45 21.64 -12.41 23.08
C PRO A 45 20.66 -12.63 21.92
N THR A 46 19.37 -12.52 22.21
CA THR A 46 18.29 -12.77 21.23
C THR A 46 18.18 -11.68 20.17
N SER A 47 18.47 -10.42 20.51
CA SER A 47 18.42 -9.29 19.57
C SER A 47 19.53 -8.29 19.85
N THR A 48 20.14 -7.76 18.80
CA THR A 48 21.23 -6.78 18.86
C THR A 48 20.79 -5.36 18.53
N VAL A 49 19.63 -5.19 17.90
CA VAL A 49 19.14 -3.89 17.44
C VAL A 49 17.80 -3.58 18.09
N PHE A 50 17.74 -2.44 18.77
CA PHE A 50 16.52 -1.91 19.34
C PHE A 50 15.66 -1.29 18.24
N GLN A 51 14.37 -1.65 18.22
CA GLN A 51 13.40 -1.09 17.29
C GLN A 51 12.31 -0.36 18.06
N THR A 52 12.03 0.89 17.66
CA THR A 52 10.89 1.63 18.20
C THR A 52 9.60 1.09 17.61
N GLN A 53 8.48 1.19 18.33
CA GLN A 53 7.17 0.76 17.85
C GLN A 53 6.79 1.42 16.51
N LYS A 54 7.13 2.70 16.33
CA LYS A 54 6.89 3.40 15.07
C LYS A 54 7.77 2.84 13.94
N GLN A 55 9.04 2.56 14.22
CA GLN A 55 9.92 1.97 13.20
C GLN A 55 9.47 0.55 12.82
N TYR A 56 9.02 -0.24 13.80
CA TYR A 56 8.42 -1.55 13.56
C TYR A 56 7.23 -1.44 12.60
N LEU A 57 6.31 -0.50 12.85
CA LEU A 57 5.18 -0.24 11.94
C LEU A 57 5.65 0.15 10.54
N ARG A 58 6.64 1.04 10.40
CA ARG A 58 7.16 1.46 9.09
C ARG A 58 7.69 0.26 8.29
N ASN A 59 8.51 -0.58 8.93
CA ASN A 59 9.09 -1.77 8.31
C ASN A 59 8.00 -2.77 7.88
N ALA A 60 7.03 -3.05 8.76
CA ALA A 60 5.93 -3.96 8.47
C ALA A 60 5.04 -3.45 7.33
N ILE A 61 4.72 -2.15 7.34
CA ILE A 61 3.93 -1.52 6.29
C ILE A 61 4.66 -1.60 4.95
N ASP A 62 5.96 -1.27 4.90
CA ASP A 62 6.74 -1.36 3.66
C ASP A 62 6.77 -2.80 3.10
N ALA A 63 6.99 -3.79 3.97
CA ALA A 63 7.00 -5.20 3.58
C ALA A 63 5.63 -5.67 3.05
N CYS A 64 4.54 -5.41 3.79
CA CYS A 64 3.20 -5.81 3.36
C CYS A 64 2.72 -5.02 2.14
N ALA A 65 3.01 -3.72 2.07
CA ALA A 65 2.59 -2.87 0.95
C ALA A 65 3.27 -3.29 -0.35
N ALA A 66 4.53 -3.77 -0.30
CA ALA A 66 5.21 -4.34 -1.45
C ALA A 66 4.54 -5.61 -1.97
N LEU A 67 3.91 -6.40 -1.10
CA LEU A 67 3.30 -7.68 -1.43
C LEU A 67 1.80 -7.62 -1.74
N SER A 68 1.12 -6.52 -1.44
CA SER A 68 -0.34 -6.41 -1.61
C SER A 68 -0.75 -5.59 -2.82
N ASP A 69 -1.88 -5.97 -3.41
CA ASP A 69 -2.50 -5.28 -4.54
C ASP A 69 -3.81 -4.57 -4.18
N SER A 70 -4.33 -4.80 -2.96
CA SER A 70 -5.49 -4.10 -2.41
C SER A 70 -5.34 -3.81 -0.92
N PHE A 71 -6.23 -2.96 -0.39
CA PHE A 71 -6.26 -2.64 1.04
C PHE A 71 -6.62 -3.86 1.90
N GLU A 72 -7.55 -4.70 1.43
CA GLU A 72 -7.99 -5.91 2.14
C GLU A 72 -6.85 -6.92 2.29
N GLU A 73 -6.09 -7.16 1.21
CA GLU A 73 -4.91 -8.03 1.28
C GLU A 73 -3.83 -7.46 2.19
N PHE A 74 -3.60 -6.15 2.11
CA PHE A 74 -2.66 -5.45 2.98
C PHE A 74 -3.06 -5.58 4.46
N GLN A 75 -4.34 -5.40 4.78
CA GLN A 75 -4.87 -5.56 6.13
C GLN A 75 -4.70 -6.99 6.65
N SER A 76 -5.04 -8.00 5.83
CA SER A 76 -4.88 -9.40 6.21
C SER A 76 -3.42 -9.77 6.45
N LYS A 77 -2.50 -9.39 5.55
CA LYS A 77 -1.06 -9.68 5.70
C LYS A 77 -0.45 -8.99 6.92
N LEU A 78 -0.81 -7.74 7.18
CA LEU A 78 -0.36 -7.03 8.39
C LEU A 78 -0.81 -7.72 9.67
N LEU A 79 -2.05 -8.20 9.71
CA LEU A 79 -2.60 -8.88 10.86
C LEU A 79 -1.98 -10.27 11.05
N GLU A 80 -1.84 -11.04 9.97
CA GLU A 80 -1.31 -12.41 10.03
C GLU A 80 0.18 -12.43 10.40
N GLN A 81 1.01 -11.65 9.70
CA GLN A 81 2.46 -11.72 9.82
C GLN A 81 2.99 -10.92 11.01
N TYR A 82 2.42 -9.74 11.27
CA TYR A 82 2.95 -8.79 12.25
C TYR A 82 1.99 -8.52 13.41
N GLN A 83 0.79 -9.11 13.41
CA GLN A 83 -0.24 -8.88 14.41
C GLN A 83 -0.60 -7.39 14.55
N ILE A 84 -0.48 -6.64 13.44
CA ILE A 84 -0.82 -5.22 13.35
C ILE A 84 -2.24 -5.10 12.79
N SER A 85 -3.13 -4.44 13.53
CA SER A 85 -4.44 -4.06 13.01
C SER A 85 -4.38 -2.68 12.34
N VAL A 86 -4.72 -2.59 11.06
CA VAL A 86 -4.95 -1.32 10.36
C VAL A 86 -6.46 -1.05 10.25
N THR A 87 -6.86 0.19 10.45
CA THR A 87 -8.24 0.66 10.26
C THR A 87 -8.24 1.98 9.50
N GLU A 88 -9.17 2.14 8.56
CA GLU A 88 -9.48 3.43 7.97
C GLU A 88 -10.58 4.14 8.77
N HIS A 89 -10.34 5.40 9.14
CA HIS A 89 -11.39 6.26 9.69
C HIS A 89 -11.19 7.71 9.22
N ARG A 90 -12.26 8.33 8.70
CA ARG A 90 -12.25 9.70 8.16
C ARG A 90 -11.16 9.91 7.09
N GLY A 91 -10.97 8.93 6.20
CA GLY A 91 -10.03 9.02 5.08
C GLY A 91 -8.55 8.92 5.48
N ARG A 92 -8.24 8.36 6.65
CA ARG A 92 -6.86 8.17 7.14
C ARG A 92 -6.68 6.80 7.73
N TYR A 93 -5.49 6.23 7.57
CA TYR A 93 -5.12 4.98 8.20
C TYR A 93 -4.58 5.19 9.62
N SER A 94 -4.91 4.24 10.48
CA SER A 94 -4.45 4.16 11.85
C SER A 94 -4.09 2.73 12.20
N TYR A 95 -2.90 2.56 12.77
CA TYR A 95 -2.26 1.27 12.99
C TYR A 95 -2.19 0.95 14.48
N LEU A 96 -2.57 -0.27 14.86
CA LEU A 96 -2.43 -0.77 16.23
C LEU A 96 -1.26 -1.75 16.27
N HIS A 97 -0.23 -1.39 17.03
CA HIS A 97 0.89 -2.29 17.34
C HIS A 97 0.44 -3.31 18.40
N PRO A 98 0.89 -4.58 18.36
CA PRO A 98 0.49 -5.61 19.33
C PRO A 98 0.72 -5.19 20.79
N ASP A 99 1.90 -4.61 21.08
CA ASP A 99 2.24 -4.12 22.44
C ASP A 99 1.66 -2.74 22.81
N ARG A 100 0.68 -2.22 22.06
CA ARG A 100 0.12 -0.88 22.30
C ARG A 100 -1.41 -0.91 22.36
N GLN A 101 -1.98 -0.21 23.32
CA GLN A 101 -3.44 -0.10 23.46
C GLN A 101 -4.08 0.94 22.52
N LYS A 102 -3.33 1.99 22.17
CA LYS A 102 -3.81 3.09 21.31
C LYS A 102 -3.23 2.96 19.89
N ARG A 103 -4.04 3.33 18.89
CA ARG A 103 -3.58 3.39 17.49
C ARG A 103 -2.61 4.54 17.25
N ILE A 104 -1.68 4.32 16.34
CA ILE A 104 -0.72 5.30 15.79
C ILE A 104 -1.29 5.76 14.44
N SER A 105 -1.47 7.06 14.26
CA SER A 105 -1.97 7.60 12.99
C SER A 105 -0.86 7.69 11.95
N GLU A 106 -1.23 7.56 10.68
CA GLU A 106 -0.35 7.74 9.52
C GLU A 106 0.51 9.02 9.59
N CYS A 107 -0.08 10.15 10.03
CA CYS A 107 0.62 11.45 10.07
C CYS A 107 1.84 11.46 11.02
N SER A 108 1.88 10.52 11.96
CA SER A 108 3.00 10.39 12.90
C SER A 108 4.13 9.51 12.37
N LEU A 109 3.87 8.73 11.31
CA LEU A 109 4.83 7.86 10.63
C LEU A 109 5.42 8.54 9.38
N GLY A 110 4.61 9.35 8.69
CA GLY A 110 4.97 10.08 7.47
C GLY A 110 3.95 9.82 6.34
N THR A 111 3.98 10.64 5.28
CA THR A 111 2.98 10.54 4.20
C THR A 111 3.05 9.24 3.40
N ARG A 112 4.22 8.59 3.35
CA ARG A 112 4.41 7.29 2.71
C ARG A 112 3.54 6.19 3.31
N TYR A 113 3.25 6.30 4.61
CA TYR A 113 2.41 5.34 5.35
C TYR A 113 0.97 5.81 5.47
N GLY A 114 0.56 6.79 4.65
CA GLY A 114 -0.80 7.28 4.59
C GLY A 114 -1.64 6.54 3.56
N LYS A 115 -2.96 6.60 3.76
CA LYS A 115 -3.97 6.02 2.85
C LYS A 115 -3.67 6.34 1.39
N GLN A 116 -3.53 7.63 1.07
CA GLN A 116 -3.35 8.09 -0.31
C GLN A 116 -2.11 7.47 -0.98
N HIS A 117 -0.98 7.42 -0.29
CA HIS A 117 0.25 6.86 -0.86
C HIS A 117 0.13 5.35 -1.07
N LEU A 118 -0.42 4.64 -0.08
CA LEU A 118 -0.57 3.19 -0.14
C LEU A 118 -1.58 2.76 -1.20
N GLU A 119 -2.74 3.42 -1.30
CA GLU A 119 -3.72 3.14 -2.36
C GLU A 119 -3.17 3.45 -3.74
N GLN A 120 -2.40 4.53 -3.90
CA GLN A 120 -1.70 4.83 -5.14
C GLN A 120 -0.69 3.70 -5.48
N ALA A 121 0.05 3.20 -4.50
CA ALA A 121 1.01 2.11 -4.69
C ALA A 121 0.33 0.80 -5.11
N PHE A 122 -0.83 0.48 -4.53
CA PHE A 122 -1.64 -0.68 -4.91
C PHE A 122 -2.15 -0.55 -6.35
N LEU A 123 -2.67 0.62 -6.73
CA LEU A 123 -3.15 0.89 -8.08
C LEU A 123 -2.05 0.82 -9.13
N GLN A 124 -0.83 1.28 -8.83
CA GLN A 124 0.28 1.24 -9.78
C GLN A 124 0.68 -0.18 -10.18
N LYS A 125 0.46 -1.17 -9.32
CA LYS A 125 0.73 -2.59 -9.63
C LYS A 125 -0.29 -3.19 -10.58
N ASN A 126 -1.50 -2.61 -10.64
CA ASN A 126 -2.53 -2.99 -11.59
C ASN A 126 -2.83 -1.83 -12.56
N PRO A 127 -2.00 -1.66 -13.62
CA PRO A 127 -2.15 -0.54 -14.55
C PRO A 127 -3.53 -0.49 -15.25
N MET A 128 -4.21 -1.65 -15.35
CA MET A 128 -5.58 -1.71 -15.88
C MET A 128 -6.62 -1.12 -14.93
N ALA A 129 -6.41 -1.21 -13.61
CA ALA A 129 -7.29 -0.58 -12.61
C ALA A 129 -7.20 0.96 -12.67
N VAL A 130 -5.99 1.50 -12.89
CA VAL A 130 -5.79 2.96 -13.06
C VAL A 130 -6.55 3.48 -14.27
N LEU A 131 -6.49 2.76 -15.40
CA LEU A 131 -7.26 3.10 -16.60
C LEU A 131 -8.76 3.11 -16.28
N TYR A 132 -9.27 2.11 -15.55
CA TYR A 132 -10.68 2.01 -15.15
C TYR A 132 -11.15 3.17 -14.25
N VAL A 133 -10.36 3.56 -13.24
CA VAL A 133 -10.73 4.65 -12.31
C VAL A 133 -10.68 6.02 -12.99
N ARG A 134 -9.65 6.27 -13.82
CA ARG A 134 -9.46 7.56 -14.50
C ARG A 134 -10.40 7.74 -15.69
N SER A 135 -10.84 6.64 -16.30
CA SER A 135 -11.92 6.63 -17.28
C SER A 135 -13.22 6.17 -16.61
N HIS A 136 -13.97 7.10 -16.01
CA HIS A 136 -15.39 6.90 -15.72
C HIS A 136 -16.25 6.55 -16.99
N LEU A 137 -15.60 6.24 -18.13
CA LEU A 137 -16.15 5.89 -19.42
C LEU A 137 -15.65 4.49 -19.79
N ARG A 138 -16.54 3.52 -19.64
CA ARG A 138 -16.45 2.14 -20.16
C ARG A 138 -16.10 2.20 -21.65
N LEU A 139 -14.87 1.87 -22.03
CA LEU A 139 -14.50 1.79 -23.44
C LEU A 139 -13.72 0.52 -23.76
N VAL A 140 -12.76 0.12 -22.91
CA VAL A 140 -11.93 -1.06 -23.17
C VAL A 140 -12.66 -2.39 -22.86
N LEU A 141 -13.43 -2.45 -21.77
CA LEU A 141 -14.29 -3.61 -21.46
C LEU A 141 -15.47 -3.74 -22.43
N ASP A 142 -15.98 -2.60 -22.92
CA ASP A 142 -17.04 -2.58 -23.91
C ASP A 142 -16.52 -3.04 -25.27
N LEU A 143 -15.28 -2.75 -25.68
CA LEU A 143 -14.72 -3.29 -26.91
C LEU A 143 -14.61 -4.82 -26.88
N GLN A 144 -14.09 -5.42 -25.82
CA GLN A 144 -14.03 -6.90 -25.74
C GLN A 144 -15.41 -7.55 -25.68
N SER A 145 -16.35 -6.95 -24.93
CA SER A 145 -17.74 -7.42 -24.86
C SER A 145 -18.48 -7.22 -26.18
N ASN A 146 -18.23 -6.11 -26.88
CA ASN A 146 -18.74 -5.83 -28.21
C ASN A 146 -18.16 -6.78 -29.25
N ILE A 147 -16.85 -7.07 -29.22
CA ILE A 147 -16.22 -8.06 -30.11
C ILE A 147 -16.87 -9.44 -29.90
N LYS A 148 -17.06 -9.87 -28.64
CA LYS A 148 -17.78 -11.12 -28.32
C LYS A 148 -19.25 -11.08 -28.75
N ALA A 149 -19.94 -9.95 -28.59
CA ALA A 149 -21.32 -9.76 -29.03
C ALA A 149 -21.43 -9.79 -30.57
N MET A 150 -20.48 -9.19 -31.28
CA MET A 150 -20.36 -9.18 -32.74
C MET A 150 -20.09 -10.58 -33.29
N GLN A 151 -19.34 -11.41 -32.57
CA GLN A 151 -19.11 -12.82 -32.89
C GLN A 151 -20.34 -13.71 -32.60
N SER A 152 -21.37 -13.20 -31.92
CA SER A 152 -22.57 -13.99 -31.65
C SER A 152 -23.43 -14.18 -32.92
N SER A 153 -23.95 -15.39 -33.10
CA SER A 153 -24.83 -15.75 -34.24
C SER A 153 -26.10 -14.88 -34.32
N ALA A 154 -26.62 -14.39 -33.18
CA ALA A 154 -27.79 -13.52 -33.14
C ALA A 154 -27.48 -12.12 -33.69
N TYR A 155 -26.33 -11.55 -33.34
CA TYR A 155 -25.89 -10.25 -33.84
C TYR A 155 -25.60 -10.31 -35.34
N ALA A 156 -24.88 -11.35 -35.81
CA ALA A 156 -24.62 -11.58 -37.23
C ALA A 156 -25.91 -11.69 -38.07
N ARG A 157 -26.95 -12.36 -37.54
CA ARG A 157 -28.27 -12.44 -38.18
C ARG A 157 -28.97 -11.08 -38.24
N ARG A 158 -28.94 -10.31 -37.15
CA ARG A 158 -29.55 -8.97 -37.11
C ARG A 158 -28.88 -8.00 -38.07
N VAL A 159 -27.54 -7.98 -38.12
CA VAL A 159 -26.76 -7.14 -39.04
C VAL A 159 -27.04 -7.51 -40.50
N LYS A 160 -27.12 -8.80 -40.83
CA LYS A 160 -27.51 -9.25 -42.18
C LYS A 160 -28.91 -8.78 -42.56
N ILE A 161 -29.89 -8.92 -41.67
CA ILE A 161 -31.28 -8.48 -41.91
C ILE A 161 -31.34 -6.97 -42.11
N THR A 162 -30.60 -6.19 -41.31
CA THR A 162 -30.56 -4.73 -41.46
C THR A 162 -29.91 -4.32 -42.78
N ASN A 163 -28.79 -4.95 -43.18
CA ASN A 163 -28.11 -4.62 -44.43
C ASN A 163 -28.95 -4.95 -45.69
N ILE A 164 -29.73 -6.04 -45.63
CA ILE A 164 -30.70 -6.39 -46.68
C ILE A 164 -31.83 -5.36 -46.74
N ARG A 165 -32.26 -4.85 -45.58
CA ARG A 165 -33.29 -3.79 -45.48
C ARG A 165 -32.81 -2.42 -45.95
N SER A 166 -31.52 -2.10 -45.78
CA SER A 166 -30.96 -0.78 -46.09
C SER A 166 -30.26 -0.67 -47.45
N GLY A 167 -30.13 -1.76 -48.22
CA GLY A 167 -29.83 -1.72 -49.65
C GLY A 167 -28.46 -1.13 -50.05
N THR A 168 -27.44 -1.23 -49.20
CA THR A 168 -26.08 -0.76 -49.54
C THR A 168 -25.05 -1.86 -49.33
N TRP A 169 -24.56 -2.41 -50.45
CA TRP A 169 -23.28 -3.11 -50.53
C TRP A 169 -22.33 -2.16 -51.25
N GLN A 170 -21.32 -1.63 -50.55
CA GLN A 170 -20.16 -1.06 -51.21
C GLN A 170 -19.09 -2.15 -51.23
N THR A 171 -18.72 -2.52 -52.47
CA THR A 171 -17.62 -3.40 -52.87
C THR A 171 -16.26 -2.88 -52.41
#